data_AF-A0A0U1D8V7-F1
#
_entry.id   AF-A0A0U1D8V7-F1
#
_cell.length_a   1.000
_cell.length_b   1.000
_cell.length_c   1.000
_cell.angle_alpha   90.00
_cell.angle_beta   90.00
_cell.angle_gamma   90.00
#
_symmetry.space_group_name_H-M   'P 1'
#
loop_
_entity.id
_entity.type
_entity.pdbx_description
1 polymer ?
#
loop_
_entity_poly.entity_id
_entity_poly.type
_entity_poly.pdbx_seq_one_letter_code
_entity_poly.pdbx_strand_id
1 'polypeptide(L)'
;MKLRGSKLWLTLCTLGAVVVVGLAALLIRHPGAIDILPGKPVAFPQIDRAALDPAQARIVDVLQAQYDAQPGGSHFSEGVEEPWCADFVSWVLNEAGQPLTNPNSGSWRIPGVYTLQEYYQAAGRFVTPDGYRASTGDVVMYADGSPLGLHTNFVVAVDDNGITTVGGNEEGGIRVHTLDDAEIAGILGFGQLTA
;
A
#
# COMPACT_ATOMS: atom_id res chain seq x y z
N MET A 1 6.68 23.47 -60.55
CA MET A 1 7.30 23.44 -59.21
C MET A 1 6.55 22.41 -58.36
N LYS A 2 7.28 21.58 -57.60
CA LYS A 2 6.90 20.24 -57.12
C LYS A 2 5.60 20.17 -56.28
N LEU A 3 4.70 19.23 -56.63
CA LEU A 3 3.74 18.64 -55.69
C LEU A 3 4.53 17.89 -54.59
N ARG A 4 4.60 18.46 -53.39
CA ARG A 4 5.31 17.87 -52.24
C ARG A 4 4.47 17.93 -50.94
N GLY A 5 3.15 17.82 -51.06
CA GLY A 5 2.22 17.87 -49.91
C GLY A 5 1.55 16.54 -49.54
N SER A 6 1.18 15.71 -50.53
CA SER A 6 0.36 14.50 -50.27
C SER A 6 1.13 13.35 -49.62
N LYS A 7 2.40 13.14 -49.99
CA LYS A 7 3.21 12.05 -49.42
C LYS A 7 3.51 12.25 -47.94
N LEU A 8 3.72 13.49 -47.49
CA LEU A 8 4.02 13.80 -46.09
C LEU A 8 2.81 13.53 -45.18
N TRP A 9 1.60 13.84 -45.66
CA TRP A 9 0.35 13.66 -44.92
C TRP A 9 0.02 12.18 -44.73
N LEU A 10 0.24 11.36 -45.77
CA LEU A 10 0.08 9.91 -45.69
C LEU A 10 1.08 9.26 -44.71
N THR A 11 2.35 9.71 -44.67
CA THR A 11 3.32 9.20 -43.70
C THR A 11 2.99 9.61 -42.27
N LEU A 12 2.45 10.82 -42.05
CA LEU A 12 2.02 11.28 -40.73
C LEU A 12 0.81 10.49 -40.21
N CYS A 13 -0.16 10.18 -41.08
CA CYS A 13 -1.31 9.35 -40.72
C CYS A 13 -0.91 7.89 -40.42
N THR A 14 0.01 7.30 -41.17
CA THR A 14 0.47 5.93 -40.91
C THR A 14 1.33 5.85 -39.64
N LEU A 15 2.17 6.85 -39.37
CA LEU A 15 2.94 6.90 -38.12
C LEU A 15 2.01 7.05 -36.91
N GLY A 16 0.98 7.91 -37.01
CA GLY A 16 -0.02 8.08 -35.95
C GLY A 16 -0.80 6.80 -35.67
N ALA A 17 -1.21 6.07 -36.72
CA ALA A 17 -1.90 4.78 -36.56
C ALA A 17 -1.02 3.71 -35.90
N VAL A 18 0.27 3.62 -36.24
CA VAL A 18 1.21 2.68 -35.62
C VAL A 18 1.43 3.02 -34.14
N VAL A 19 1.55 4.29 -33.79
CA VAL A 19 1.68 4.73 -32.38
C VAL A 19 0.42 4.38 -31.59
N VAL A 20 -0.78 4.64 -32.13
CA VAL A 20 -2.04 4.31 -31.45
C VAL A 20 -2.21 2.80 -31.25
N VAL A 21 -1.90 1.99 -32.26
CA VAL A 21 -1.98 0.52 -32.16
C VAL A 21 -0.93 -0.02 -31.20
N GLY A 22 0.30 0.52 -31.23
CA GLY A 22 1.36 0.15 -30.29
C GLY A 22 0.99 0.47 -28.84
N LEU A 23 0.43 1.66 -28.60
CA LEU A 23 -0.07 2.07 -27.28
C LEU A 23 -1.24 1.20 -26.84
N ALA A 24 -2.20 0.91 -27.72
CA ALA A 24 -3.33 0.03 -27.40
C ALA A 24 -2.88 -1.40 -27.06
N ALA A 25 -1.94 -1.96 -27.84
CA ALA A 25 -1.38 -3.28 -27.58
C ALA A 25 -0.57 -3.32 -26.27
N LEU A 26 0.14 -2.23 -25.95
CA LEU A 26 0.84 -2.07 -24.68
C LEU A 26 -0.15 -1.98 -23.51
N LEU A 27 -1.26 -1.25 -23.65
CA LEU A 27 -2.30 -1.13 -22.62
C LEU A 27 -3.04 -2.45 -22.36
N ILE A 28 -3.27 -3.26 -23.40
CA ILE A 28 -3.93 -4.57 -23.26
C ILE A 28 -3.02 -5.58 -22.54
N ARG A 29 -1.69 -5.50 -22.75
CA ARG A 29 -0.72 -6.39 -22.09
C ARG A 29 -0.31 -5.90 -20.70
N HIS A 30 -0.21 -4.58 -20.60
CA HIS A 30 0.16 -3.67 -19.52
C HIS A 30 -0.99 -2.96 -18.81
N PRO A 31 -1.98 -3.60 -18.17
CA PRO A 31 -3.10 -2.84 -17.59
C PRO A 31 -2.67 -1.79 -16.54
N GLY A 32 -1.51 -1.97 -15.89
CA GLY A 32 -0.88 -0.99 -14.98
C GLY A 32 0.08 0.04 -15.64
N ALA A 33 0.30 0.00 -16.96
CA ALA A 33 1.21 0.93 -17.64
C ALA A 33 0.69 2.38 -17.67
N ILE A 34 -0.59 2.59 -17.35
CA ILE A 34 -1.23 3.91 -17.22
C ILE A 34 -1.12 4.50 -15.81
N ASP A 35 -0.62 3.73 -14.84
CA ASP A 35 -0.37 4.22 -13.46
C ASP A 35 0.95 4.99 -13.36
N ILE A 36 1.69 5.14 -14.47
CA ILE A 36 2.94 5.92 -14.58
C ILE A 36 2.65 7.43 -14.78
N LEU A 37 1.39 7.86 -14.73
CA LEU A 37 1.04 9.28 -14.77
C LEU A 37 1.12 9.89 -13.35
N PRO A 38 2.00 10.89 -13.12
CA PRO A 38 2.09 11.55 -11.82
C PRO A 38 0.75 12.16 -11.42
N GLY A 39 0.24 11.75 -10.25
CA GLY A 39 -0.93 12.36 -9.60
C GLY A 39 -2.24 11.59 -9.68
N LYS A 40 -2.28 10.36 -10.21
CA LYS A 40 -3.44 9.47 -9.99
C LYS A 40 -3.18 8.52 -8.82
N PRO A 41 -4.06 8.46 -7.81
CA PRO A 41 -3.99 7.45 -6.77
C PRO A 41 -4.04 6.05 -7.41
N VAL A 42 -3.07 5.20 -7.06
CA VAL A 42 -3.09 3.77 -7.42
C VAL A 42 -4.36 3.17 -6.85
N ALA A 43 -5.19 2.55 -7.69
CA ALA A 43 -6.48 2.02 -7.27
C ALA A 43 -6.32 0.94 -6.19
N PHE A 44 -7.32 0.81 -5.30
CA PHE A 44 -7.34 -0.28 -4.33
C PHE A 44 -7.34 -1.63 -5.06
N PRO A 45 -6.41 -2.55 -4.73
CA PRO A 45 -6.25 -3.79 -5.46
C PRO A 45 -7.50 -4.68 -5.33
N GLN A 46 -7.84 -5.38 -6.42
CA GLN A 46 -8.92 -6.36 -6.40
C GLN A 46 -8.44 -7.61 -5.67
N ILE A 47 -8.92 -7.80 -4.45
CA ILE A 47 -8.55 -8.93 -3.59
C ILE A 47 -9.75 -9.87 -3.47
N ASP A 48 -9.56 -11.14 -3.80
CA ASP A 48 -10.60 -12.15 -3.63
C ASP A 48 -10.78 -12.47 -2.15
N ARG A 49 -11.87 -11.96 -1.56
CA ARG A 49 -12.15 -12.12 -0.12
C ARG A 49 -12.52 -13.54 0.25
N ALA A 50 -12.94 -14.36 -0.71
CA ALA A 50 -13.25 -15.77 -0.47
C ALA A 50 -11.98 -16.63 -0.31
N ALA A 51 -10.84 -16.13 -0.79
CA ALA A 51 -9.53 -16.77 -0.63
C ALA A 51 -8.79 -16.37 0.66
N LEU A 52 -9.31 -15.38 1.39
CA LEU A 52 -8.73 -14.88 2.63
C LEU A 52 -9.33 -15.60 3.85
N ASP A 53 -8.56 -15.69 4.92
CA ASP A 53 -9.15 -16.02 6.22
C ASP A 53 -10.13 -14.92 6.69
N PRO A 54 -11.05 -15.21 7.62
CA PRO A 54 -12.04 -14.22 8.04
C PRO A 54 -11.48 -12.94 8.66
N ALA A 55 -10.31 -13.00 9.31
CA ALA A 55 -9.69 -11.81 9.93
C ALA A 55 -9.04 -10.93 8.86
N GLN A 56 -8.31 -11.54 7.93
CA GLN A 56 -7.76 -10.88 6.75
C GLN A 56 -8.86 -10.21 5.92
N ALA A 57 -9.96 -10.92 5.64
CA ALA A 57 -11.08 -10.37 4.88
C ALA A 57 -11.64 -9.10 5.54
N ARG A 58 -11.84 -9.10 6.86
CA ARG A 58 -12.31 -7.92 7.59
C ARG A 58 -11.32 -6.76 7.56
N ILE A 59 -10.02 -7.03 7.72
CA ILE A 59 -9.00 -5.98 7.60
C ILE A 59 -9.06 -5.35 6.22
N VAL A 60 -9.09 -6.14 5.15
CA VAL A 60 -9.12 -5.61 3.79
C VAL A 60 -10.46 -4.90 3.50
N ASP A 61 -11.58 -5.27 4.13
CA ASP A 61 -12.86 -4.56 4.02
C ASP A 61 -12.78 -3.17 4.65
N VAL A 62 -12.20 -3.09 5.85
CA VAL A 62 -11.97 -1.82 6.55
C VAL A 62 -11.01 -0.94 5.75
N LEU A 63 -9.88 -1.49 5.28
CA LEU A 63 -8.91 -0.77 4.47
C LEU A 63 -9.53 -0.19 3.20
N GLN A 64 -10.32 -0.98 2.48
CA GLN A 64 -10.98 -0.51 1.27
C GLN A 64 -11.98 0.62 1.58
N ALA A 65 -12.78 0.47 2.63
CA ALA A 65 -13.73 1.51 3.04
C ALA A 65 -13.02 2.82 3.42
N GLN A 66 -11.90 2.76 4.15
CA GLN A 66 -11.13 3.96 4.50
C GLN A 66 -10.40 4.55 3.30
N TYR A 67 -9.85 3.73 2.43
CA TYR A 67 -9.23 4.17 1.18
C TYR A 67 -10.24 4.90 0.29
N ASP A 68 -11.48 4.43 0.20
CA ASP A 68 -12.54 5.08 -0.59
C ASP A 68 -13.00 6.40 0.03
N ALA A 69 -13.03 6.48 1.37
CA ALA A 69 -13.51 7.66 2.10
C ALA A 69 -12.44 8.76 2.31
N GLN A 70 -11.15 8.39 2.37
CA GLN A 70 -10.02 9.27 2.67
C GLN A 70 -10.26 10.25 3.84
N PRO A 71 -10.66 9.78 5.04
CA PRO A 71 -10.78 10.65 6.20
C PRO A 71 -9.41 11.21 6.62
N GLY A 72 -9.40 12.38 7.25
CA GLY A 72 -8.17 12.98 7.78
C GLY A 72 -7.60 12.21 8.98
N GLY A 73 -6.30 12.37 9.24
CA GLY A 73 -5.57 11.63 10.28
C GLY A 73 -6.18 11.67 11.68
N SER A 74 -6.80 12.80 12.05
CA SER A 74 -7.50 12.98 13.33
C SER A 74 -8.65 12.00 13.57
N HIS A 75 -9.17 11.37 12.51
CA HIS A 75 -10.12 10.27 12.61
C HIS A 75 -9.53 9.04 13.29
N PHE A 76 -8.25 8.74 13.02
CA PHE A 76 -7.55 7.55 13.51
C PHE A 76 -6.84 7.81 14.85
N SER A 77 -6.41 9.05 15.09
CA SER A 77 -5.63 9.46 16.26
C SER A 77 -6.47 10.09 17.39
N GLU A 78 -7.77 9.75 17.47
CA GLU A 78 -8.68 10.26 18.51
C GLU A 78 -8.73 11.81 18.59
N GLY A 79 -8.58 12.49 17.46
CA GLY A 79 -8.60 13.95 17.36
C GLY A 79 -7.24 14.64 17.50
N VAL A 80 -6.15 13.90 17.69
CA VAL A 80 -4.79 14.45 17.85
C VAL A 80 -4.15 14.74 16.47
N GLU A 81 -3.51 15.90 16.32
CA GLU A 81 -2.73 16.22 15.12
C GLU A 81 -1.29 15.70 15.27
N GLU A 82 -0.98 14.59 14.62
CA GLU A 82 0.32 13.92 14.65
C GLU A 82 0.53 13.01 13.42
N PRO A 83 1.74 12.48 13.15
CA PRO A 83 1.92 11.40 12.19
C PRO A 83 1.11 10.17 12.59
N TRP A 84 0.20 9.74 11.74
CA TRP A 84 -0.88 8.81 12.12
C TRP A 84 -0.79 7.43 11.44
N CYS A 85 0.39 7.03 10.95
CA CYS A 85 0.56 5.72 10.29
C CYS A 85 0.30 4.53 11.23
N ALA A 86 0.82 4.58 12.47
CA ALA A 86 0.58 3.55 13.46
C ALA A 86 -0.82 3.66 14.10
N ASP A 87 -1.36 4.88 14.24
CA ASP A 87 -2.76 5.08 14.60
C ASP A 87 -3.70 4.41 13.60
N PHE A 88 -3.45 4.62 12.30
CA PHE A 88 -4.21 3.96 11.23
C PHE A 88 -4.18 2.44 11.36
N VAL A 89 -2.99 1.85 11.57
CA VAL A 89 -2.86 0.40 11.77
C VAL A 89 -3.65 -0.09 12.99
N SER A 90 -3.45 0.53 14.15
CA SER A 90 -4.12 0.11 15.38
C SER A 90 -5.64 0.33 15.33
N TRP A 91 -6.09 1.38 14.67
CA TRP A 91 -7.51 1.65 14.42
C TRP A 91 -8.13 0.63 13.48
N VAL A 92 -7.50 0.33 12.34
CA VAL A 92 -8.00 -0.67 11.37
C VAL A 92 -8.11 -2.05 12.03
N LEU A 93 -7.11 -2.42 12.83
CA LEU A 93 -7.13 -3.68 13.58
C LEU A 93 -8.24 -3.70 14.63
N ASN A 94 -8.48 -2.59 15.34
CA ASN A 94 -9.60 -2.47 16.27
C ASN A 94 -10.95 -2.66 15.56
N GLU A 95 -11.18 -1.96 14.44
CA GLU A 95 -12.42 -2.05 13.66
C GLU A 95 -12.61 -3.43 13.01
N ALA A 96 -11.53 -4.10 12.62
CA ALA A 96 -11.58 -5.47 12.10
C ALA A 96 -11.81 -6.54 13.18
N GLY A 97 -11.94 -6.14 14.46
CA GLY A 97 -12.14 -7.02 15.60
C GLY A 97 -10.88 -7.76 16.02
N GLN A 98 -9.71 -7.16 15.80
CA GLN A 98 -8.38 -7.64 16.18
C GLN A 98 -7.61 -6.57 16.98
N PRO A 99 -8.20 -5.99 18.04
CA PRO A 99 -7.60 -4.86 18.73
C PRO A 99 -6.21 -5.21 19.27
N LEU A 100 -5.27 -4.28 19.11
CA LEU A 100 -3.98 -4.35 19.78
C LEU A 100 -4.14 -3.96 21.27
N THR A 101 -3.06 -4.05 22.04
CA THR A 101 -3.02 -3.52 23.41
C THR A 101 -1.75 -2.74 23.58
N ASN A 102 -1.87 -1.42 23.66
CA ASN A 102 -0.76 -0.51 23.85
C ASN A 102 -0.03 -0.86 25.17
N PRO A 103 1.28 -1.15 25.11
CA PRO A 103 2.03 -1.58 26.29
C PRO A 103 2.14 -0.50 27.38
N ASN A 104 1.94 0.78 27.04
CA ASN A 104 2.08 1.90 27.96
C ASN A 104 0.74 2.36 28.58
N SER A 105 -0.39 2.12 27.91
CA SER A 105 -1.72 2.61 28.35
C SER A 105 -2.77 1.51 28.53
N GLY A 106 -2.58 0.34 27.93
CA GLY A 106 -3.58 -0.73 27.84
C GLY A 106 -4.73 -0.45 26.86
N SER A 107 -4.74 0.69 26.16
CA SER A 107 -5.73 1.00 25.12
C SER A 107 -5.45 0.26 23.81
N TRP A 108 -6.42 0.20 22.90
CA TRP A 108 -6.20 -0.37 21.54
C TRP A 108 -5.23 0.48 20.71
N ARG A 109 -5.25 1.81 20.90
CA ARG A 109 -4.49 2.78 20.10
C ARG A 109 -3.00 2.72 20.37
N ILE A 110 -2.20 2.54 19.32
CA ILE A 110 -0.74 2.61 19.34
C ILE A 110 -0.28 3.67 18.33
N PRO A 111 0.13 4.87 18.77
CA PRO A 111 0.42 5.99 17.86
C PRO A 111 1.82 5.98 17.25
N GLY A 112 2.72 5.12 17.74
CA GLY A 112 4.13 5.10 17.32
C GLY A 112 4.57 3.77 16.71
N VAL A 113 5.34 3.83 15.62
CA VAL A 113 5.92 2.65 14.95
C VAL A 113 6.81 1.83 15.90
N TYR A 114 7.63 2.49 16.73
CA TYR A 114 8.45 1.79 17.73
C TYR A 114 7.61 1.05 18.76
N THR A 115 6.55 1.68 19.28
CA THR A 115 5.64 1.03 20.23
C THR A 115 4.85 -0.11 19.59
N LEU A 116 4.54 0.00 18.29
CA LEU A 116 3.92 -1.07 17.50
C LEU A 116 4.87 -2.26 17.36
N GLN A 117 6.15 -2.01 17.08
CA GLN A 117 7.19 -3.04 17.07
C GLN A 117 7.31 -3.73 18.43
N GLU A 118 7.43 -2.96 19.52
CA GLU A 118 7.51 -3.48 20.89
C GLU A 118 6.31 -4.37 21.22
N TYR A 119 5.10 -3.97 20.82
CA TYR A 119 3.91 -4.78 20.97
C TYR A 119 4.04 -6.13 20.26
N TYR A 120 4.40 -6.13 18.96
CA TYR A 120 4.54 -7.39 18.21
C TYR A 120 5.65 -8.28 18.76
N GLN A 121 6.75 -7.70 19.24
CA GLN A 121 7.83 -8.44 19.88
C GLN A 121 7.36 -9.08 21.19
N ALA A 122 6.69 -8.32 22.05
CA ALA A 122 6.16 -8.82 23.32
C ALA A 122 5.08 -9.91 23.11
N ALA A 123 4.30 -9.79 22.03
CA ALA A 123 3.30 -10.76 21.65
C ALA A 123 3.88 -12.01 20.93
N GLY A 124 5.20 -12.07 20.69
CA GLY A 124 5.83 -13.16 19.95
C GLY A 124 5.43 -13.23 18.48
N ARG A 125 4.98 -12.11 17.90
CA ARG A 125 4.43 -11.97 16.54
C ARG A 125 5.27 -11.06 15.64
N PHE A 126 6.43 -10.60 16.11
CA PHE A 126 7.37 -9.85 15.29
C PHE A 126 8.33 -10.81 14.57
N VAL A 127 8.42 -10.70 13.26
CA VAL A 127 9.34 -11.48 12.43
C VAL A 127 10.24 -10.56 11.62
N THR A 128 11.52 -10.91 11.53
CA THR A 128 12.48 -10.23 10.65
C THR A 128 12.19 -10.58 9.19
N PRO A 129 12.54 -9.71 8.22
CA PRO A 129 12.23 -9.96 6.80
C PRO A 129 13.01 -11.16 6.21
N ASP A 130 14.12 -11.56 6.82
CA ASP A 130 14.99 -12.64 6.34
C ASP A 130 14.25 -13.98 6.23
N GLY A 131 13.98 -14.40 4.99
CA GLY A 131 13.32 -15.67 4.69
C GLY A 131 11.82 -15.71 5.02
N TYR A 132 11.24 -14.58 5.45
CA TYR A 132 9.81 -14.49 5.74
C TYR A 132 9.03 -14.03 4.51
N ARG A 133 7.98 -14.78 4.15
CA ARG A 133 7.01 -14.35 3.13
C ARG A 133 5.79 -13.77 3.83
N ALA A 134 5.63 -12.45 3.74
CA ALA A 134 4.49 -11.76 4.33
C ALA A 134 3.15 -12.27 3.77
N SER A 135 2.13 -12.21 4.61
CA SER A 135 0.75 -12.55 4.28
C SER A 135 -0.12 -11.31 4.30
N THR A 136 -1.25 -11.35 3.58
CA THR A 136 -2.27 -10.29 3.67
C THR A 136 -2.67 -10.07 5.12
N GLY A 137 -2.76 -8.81 5.54
CA GLY A 137 -3.07 -8.42 6.92
C GLY A 137 -1.87 -8.33 7.85
N ASP A 138 -0.68 -8.81 7.45
CA ASP A 138 0.55 -8.52 8.19
C ASP A 138 0.84 -7.02 8.17
N VAL A 139 1.44 -6.52 9.25
CA VAL A 139 1.83 -5.12 9.38
C VAL A 139 3.32 -5.01 9.09
N VAL A 140 3.69 -4.34 8.00
CA VAL A 140 5.10 -4.05 7.68
C VAL A 140 5.55 -2.80 8.41
N MET A 141 6.76 -2.83 8.97
CA MET A 141 7.39 -1.70 9.68
C MET A 141 8.72 -1.36 9.01
N TYR A 142 8.98 -0.07 8.86
CA TYR A 142 10.19 0.45 8.20
C TYR A 142 11.08 1.20 9.18
N ALA A 143 12.39 1.14 8.95
CA ALA A 143 13.35 1.87 9.76
C ALA A 143 13.38 3.36 9.40
N ASP A 144 13.75 4.23 10.35
CA ASP A 144 13.85 5.70 10.17
C ASP A 144 14.77 6.11 9.00
N GLY A 145 15.78 5.30 8.68
CA GLY A 145 16.68 5.52 7.53
C GLY A 145 16.23 4.88 6.21
N SER A 146 15.05 4.26 6.16
CA SER A 146 14.51 3.66 4.93
C SER A 146 14.05 4.73 3.94
N PRO A 147 13.84 4.41 2.65
CA PRO A 147 13.26 5.36 1.70
C PRO A 147 11.88 5.90 2.11
N LEU A 148 11.11 5.14 2.91
CA LEU A 148 9.81 5.52 3.46
C LEU A 148 9.91 6.21 4.83
N GLY A 149 11.12 6.34 5.39
CA GLY A 149 11.34 6.81 6.75
C GLY A 149 10.77 5.85 7.80
N LEU A 150 10.62 6.34 9.05
CA LEU A 150 9.98 5.58 10.11
C LEU A 150 8.47 5.48 9.84
N HIS A 151 8.03 4.33 9.34
CA HIS A 151 6.67 4.17 8.84
C HIS A 151 6.11 2.76 9.05
N THR A 152 4.82 2.58 8.80
CA THR A 152 4.16 1.27 8.83
C THR A 152 2.93 1.22 7.94
N ASN A 153 2.68 0.06 7.35
CA ASN A 153 1.57 -0.20 6.43
C ASN A 153 1.00 -1.61 6.67
N PHE A 154 -0.17 -1.91 6.12
CA PHE A 154 -0.63 -3.29 5.96
C PHE A 154 -0.11 -3.87 4.65
N VAL A 155 0.31 -5.13 4.68
CA VAL A 155 0.50 -5.95 3.47
C VAL A 155 -0.88 -6.39 2.97
N VAL A 156 -1.19 -6.14 1.70
CA VAL A 156 -2.47 -6.54 1.09
C VAL A 156 -2.29 -7.59 -0.01
N ALA A 157 -1.13 -7.63 -0.65
CA ALA A 157 -0.76 -8.68 -1.61
C ALA A 157 0.75 -8.90 -1.63
N VAL A 158 1.16 -10.14 -1.93
CA VAL A 158 2.55 -10.52 -2.22
C VAL A 158 2.56 -11.42 -3.45
N ASP A 159 3.14 -10.94 -4.54
CA ASP A 159 3.24 -11.65 -5.82
C ASP A 159 4.62 -11.43 -6.48
N ASP A 160 4.77 -11.84 -7.73
CA ASP A 160 6.03 -11.75 -8.48
C ASP A 160 6.50 -10.29 -8.71
N ASN A 161 5.61 -9.31 -8.56
CA ASN A 161 5.90 -7.88 -8.68
C ASN A 161 6.32 -7.24 -7.34
N GLY A 162 6.28 -7.99 -6.23
CA GLY A 162 6.72 -7.52 -4.92
C GLY A 162 5.62 -7.54 -3.86
N ILE A 163 5.76 -6.64 -2.88
CA ILE A 163 4.84 -6.49 -1.76
C ILE A 163 3.97 -5.25 -2.02
N THR A 164 2.65 -5.44 -2.11
CA THR A 164 1.70 -4.33 -2.19
C THR A 164 1.16 -4.05 -0.80
N THR A 165 1.17 -2.78 -0.43
CA THR A 165 0.80 -2.29 0.88
C THR A 165 -0.31 -1.26 0.82
N VAL A 166 -1.02 -1.10 1.94
CA VAL A 166 -1.94 0.02 2.17
C VAL A 166 -1.59 0.64 3.51
N GLY A 167 -1.27 1.94 3.52
CA GLY A 167 -0.98 2.67 4.74
C GLY A 167 -1.62 4.04 4.77
N GLY A 168 -1.51 4.64 5.96
CA GLY A 168 -1.99 5.98 6.26
C GLY A 168 -0.83 6.94 6.47
N ASN A 169 -1.12 8.24 6.39
CA ASN A 169 -0.17 9.34 6.48
C ASN A 169 0.86 9.40 5.34
N GLU A 170 0.56 8.73 4.22
CA GLU A 170 1.37 8.77 3.01
C GLU A 170 0.89 9.92 2.14
N GLU A 171 1.75 10.91 1.93
CA GLU A 171 1.38 12.19 1.29
C GLU A 171 0.15 12.86 1.94
N GLY A 172 -0.04 12.61 3.24
CA GLY A 172 -1.18 13.12 4.02
C GLY A 172 -2.50 12.36 3.85
N GLY A 173 -2.51 11.21 3.18
CA GLY A 173 -3.72 10.40 2.97
C GLY A 173 -3.49 8.90 3.17
N ILE A 174 -4.46 8.11 2.70
CA ILE A 174 -4.35 6.65 2.64
C ILE A 174 -3.91 6.27 1.23
N ARG A 175 -2.87 5.46 1.10
CA ARG A 175 -2.27 5.10 -0.20
C ARG A 175 -2.14 3.60 -0.36
N VAL A 176 -2.16 3.19 -1.63
CA VAL A 176 -1.77 1.86 -2.08
C VAL A 176 -0.39 2.02 -2.68
N HIS A 177 0.57 1.20 -2.25
CA HIS A 177 1.95 1.29 -2.69
C HIS A 177 2.56 -0.09 -2.89
N THR A 178 3.14 -0.34 -4.07
CA THR A 178 3.91 -1.56 -4.34
C THR A 178 5.39 -1.24 -4.15
N LEU A 179 6.02 -1.92 -3.20
CA LEU A 179 7.38 -1.61 -2.77
C LEU A 179 8.41 -1.97 -3.84
N ASP A 180 9.38 -1.07 -4.05
CA ASP A 180 10.58 -1.36 -4.83
C ASP A 180 11.69 -2.05 -4.01
N ASP A 181 12.78 -2.46 -4.66
CA ASP A 181 13.89 -3.17 -4.02
C ASP A 181 14.54 -2.37 -2.86
N ALA A 182 14.61 -1.05 -2.97
CA ALA A 182 15.21 -0.20 -1.95
C ALA A 182 14.30 -0.06 -0.74
N GLU A 183 12.99 0.02 -0.96
CA GLU A 183 11.98 0.05 0.09
C GLU A 183 11.87 -1.29 0.80
N ILE A 184 11.94 -2.41 0.06
CA ILE A 184 12.00 -3.76 0.63
C ILE A 184 13.26 -3.90 1.51
N ALA A 185 14.41 -3.41 1.05
CA ALA A 185 15.64 -3.41 1.85
C ALA A 185 15.56 -2.54 3.12
N GLY A 186 14.60 -1.60 3.17
CA GLY A 186 14.32 -0.74 4.31
C GLY A 186 13.35 -1.33 5.34
N ILE A 187 12.80 -2.52 5.10
CA ILE A 187 11.88 -3.20 6.02
C ILE A 187 12.64 -3.61 7.29
N LEU A 188 12.13 -3.16 8.43
CA LEU A 188 12.62 -3.55 9.76
C LEU A 188 12.08 -4.92 10.16
N GLY A 189 10.83 -5.22 9.80
CA GLY A 189 10.17 -6.49 10.06
C GLY A 189 8.66 -6.42 9.86
N PHE A 190 8.00 -7.53 10.17
CA PHE A 190 6.56 -7.67 10.05
C PHE A 190 5.94 -8.05 11.40
N GLY A 191 4.79 -7.46 11.70
CA GLY A 191 3.88 -7.90 12.74
C GLY A 191 2.86 -8.85 12.14
N GLN A 192 2.96 -10.14 12.46
CA GLN A 192 2.08 -11.16 11.90
C GLN A 192 0.65 -10.98 12.40
N LEU A 193 -0.37 -11.15 11.54
CA LEU A 193 -1.78 -11.09 11.96
C LEU A 193 -2.16 -12.25 12.90
N THR A 194 -1.65 -13.45 12.64
CA THR A 194 -1.80 -14.63 13.48
C THR A 194 -0.41 -15.20 13.80
N ALA A 195 -0.22 -15.65 15.04
CA ALA A 195 0.99 -16.37 15.45
C ALA A 195 1.01 -17.81 14.88
#